data_AF-A0A524L464-F1
#
_entry.id   AF-A0A524L464-F1
#
_cell.length_a   1.000
_cell.length_b   1.000
_cell.length_c   1.000
_cell.angle_alpha   90.00
_cell.angle_beta   90.00
_cell.angle_gamma   90.00
#
_symmetry.space_group_name_H-M   'P 1'
#
loop_
_entity.id
_entity.type
_entity.pdbx_description
1 polymer ?
#
loop_
_entity_poly.entity_id
_entity_poly.type
_entity_poly.pdbx_seq_one_letter_code
_entity_poly.pdbx_strand_id
1 'polypeptide(L)'
;MATALAPTEIKALARILDELDYYGLLHVPPGADAGEVKRAYFASSRAFHPDGNRHLPEDLQSAIARIAKRVTEAYSVLRDPRRRAAYDRRLAEGSGLRIQLAEATSEAGRSETKQRGRTPQGRQYFARAEADLQRGDRTAAARNLQTALTFEPDNALFRTKLGELRGRTRPGGPGRV
;
A
#
# COMPACT_ATOMS: atom_id res chain seq x y z
N MET A 1 21.80 26.91 3.67
CA MET A 1 21.66 27.27 2.24
C MET A 1 21.11 26.06 1.53
N ALA A 2 19.86 26.11 1.04
CA ALA A 2 19.34 25.04 0.19
C ALA A 2 20.02 25.20 -1.17
N THR A 3 20.98 24.35 -1.48
CA THR A 3 21.74 24.41 -2.73
C THR A 3 20.76 24.19 -3.89
N ALA A 4 20.52 25.23 -4.67
CA ALA A 4 19.80 25.09 -5.94
C ALA A 4 20.63 24.18 -6.84
N LEU A 5 20.03 23.10 -7.34
CA LEU A 5 20.71 22.18 -8.25
C LEU A 5 21.04 22.92 -9.55
N ALA A 6 22.25 22.71 -10.05
CA ALA A 6 22.68 23.31 -11.30
C ALA A 6 21.81 22.79 -12.46
N PRO A 7 21.54 23.60 -13.50
CA PRO A 7 20.82 23.18 -14.70
C PRO A 7 21.30 21.86 -15.31
N THR A 8 22.61 21.62 -15.26
CA THR A 8 23.27 20.42 -15.76
C THR A 8 22.88 19.18 -14.96
N GLU A 9 22.79 19.29 -13.63
CA GLU A 9 22.40 18.22 -12.73
C GLU A 9 20.93 17.84 -12.93
N ILE A 10 20.06 18.84 -13.12
CA ILE A 10 18.64 18.62 -13.41
C ILE A 10 18.48 17.84 -14.71
N LYS A 11 19.21 18.22 -15.77
CA LYS A 11 19.19 17.51 -17.06
C LYS A 11 19.75 16.09 -16.95
N ALA A 12 20.83 15.90 -16.21
CA ALA A 12 21.42 14.59 -15.98
C ALA A 12 20.45 13.68 -15.21
N LEU A 13 19.90 14.16 -14.10
CA LEU A 13 18.93 13.43 -13.29
C LEU A 13 17.67 13.09 -14.10
N ALA A 14 17.17 14.02 -14.92
CA ALA A 14 16.01 13.76 -15.77
C ALA A 14 16.26 12.70 -16.85
N ARG A 15 17.50 12.51 -17.32
CA ARG A 15 17.87 11.46 -18.27
C ARG A 15 17.86 10.08 -17.62
N ILE A 16 18.39 9.96 -16.40
CA ILE A 16 18.51 8.69 -15.67
C ILE A 16 17.33 8.41 -14.72
N LEU A 17 16.33 9.30 -14.65
CA LEU A 17 15.19 9.21 -13.73
C LEU A 17 14.42 7.87 -13.84
N ASP A 18 14.51 7.25 -15.00
CA ASP A 18 13.85 6.00 -15.35
C ASP A 18 14.67 4.76 -14.93
N GLU A 19 15.98 4.95 -14.73
CA GLU A 19 16.96 3.95 -14.32
C GLU A 19 17.21 3.97 -12.80
N LEU A 20 16.79 5.03 -12.10
CA LEU A 20 16.91 5.13 -10.65
C LEU A 20 15.77 4.42 -9.91
N ASP A 21 16.17 3.62 -8.92
CA ASP A 21 15.27 3.09 -7.90
C ASP A 21 14.82 4.21 -6.92
N TYR A 22 13.85 3.89 -6.05
CA TYR A 22 13.31 4.85 -5.09
C TYR A 22 14.28 5.26 -4.00
N TYR A 23 15.27 4.40 -3.69
CA TYR A 23 16.29 4.67 -2.69
C TYR A 23 17.34 5.64 -3.24
N GLY A 24 17.84 5.39 -4.45
CA GLY A 24 18.74 6.25 -5.20
C GLY A 24 18.12 7.61 -5.52
N LEU A 25 16.83 7.65 -5.88
CA LEU A 25 16.14 8.92 -6.12
C LEU A 25 16.01 9.80 -4.87
N LEU A 26 15.83 9.20 -3.70
CA LEU A 26 15.81 9.92 -2.43
C LEU A 26 17.20 10.05 -1.79
N HIS A 27 18.24 9.51 -2.42
CA HIS A 27 19.61 9.49 -1.89
C HIS A 27 19.68 8.87 -0.48
N VAL A 28 18.95 7.78 -0.25
CA VAL A 28 18.92 7.04 1.01
C VAL A 28 19.31 5.58 0.78
N PRO A 29 19.92 4.90 1.76
CA PRO A 29 20.21 3.48 1.65
C PRO A 29 18.92 2.63 1.71
N PRO A 30 18.91 1.40 1.15
CA PRO A 30 17.79 0.46 1.28
C PRO A 30 17.39 0.12 2.72
N GLY A 31 18.30 0.30 3.68
CA GLY A 31 18.06 0.12 5.12
C GLY A 31 17.53 1.35 5.85
N ALA A 32 17.29 2.48 5.16
CA ALA A 32 16.93 3.74 5.80
C ALA A 32 15.62 3.65 6.59
N ASP A 33 15.55 4.29 7.76
CA ASP A 33 14.33 4.35 8.55
C ASP A 33 13.29 5.32 7.96
N ALA A 34 12.06 5.29 8.49
CA ALA A 34 10.98 6.16 8.01
C ALA A 34 11.28 7.66 8.25
N GLY A 35 12.04 8.00 9.28
CA GLY A 35 12.50 9.35 9.55
C GLY A 35 13.54 9.84 8.55
N GLU A 36 14.50 9.00 8.16
CA GLU A 36 15.49 9.27 7.11
C GLU A 36 14.81 9.50 5.76
N VAL A 37 13.91 8.60 5.36
CA VAL A 37 13.12 8.73 4.14
C VAL A 37 12.32 10.04 4.13
N LYS A 38 11.71 10.40 5.28
CA LYS A 38 10.97 11.65 5.43
C LYS A 38 11.87 12.88 5.30
N ARG A 39 13.05 12.89 5.95
CA ARG A 39 14.01 14.01 5.85
C ARG A 39 14.51 14.19 4.42
N ALA A 40 14.87 13.10 3.75
CA ALA A 40 15.31 13.11 2.37
C ALA A 40 14.24 13.63 1.40
N TYR A 41 12.98 13.23 1.60
CA TYR A 41 11.85 13.75 0.84
C TYR A 41 11.70 15.27 1.00
N PHE A 42 11.76 15.80 2.22
CA PHE A 42 11.64 17.26 2.43
C PHE A 42 12.80 18.04 1.82
N ALA A 43 14.03 17.52 1.91
CA ALA A 43 15.19 18.13 1.27
C ALA A 43 15.03 18.16 -0.26
N SER A 44 14.65 17.03 -0.86
CA SER A 44 14.44 16.91 -2.30
C SER A 44 13.27 17.77 -2.79
N SER A 45 12.14 17.75 -2.08
CA SER A 45 10.95 18.55 -2.41
C SER A 45 11.27 20.05 -2.42
N ARG A 46 12.08 20.52 -1.47
CA ARG A 46 12.53 21.92 -1.44
C ARG A 46 13.45 22.28 -2.62
N ALA A 47 14.32 21.36 -3.04
CA ALA A 47 15.19 21.56 -4.19
C ALA A 47 14.41 21.61 -5.52
N PHE A 48 13.38 20.77 -5.65
CA PHE A 48 12.57 20.63 -6.87
C PHE A 48 11.24 21.41 -6.84
N HIS A 49 11.03 22.32 -5.88
CA HIS A 49 9.78 23.07 -5.79
C HIS A 49 9.64 24.06 -6.96
N PRO A 50 8.48 24.14 -7.63
CA PRO A 50 8.30 25.03 -8.78
C PRO A 50 8.52 26.50 -8.42
N ASP A 51 8.09 26.95 -7.23
CA ASP A 51 8.26 28.35 -6.82
C ASP A 51 9.73 28.78 -6.71
N GLY A 52 10.64 27.88 -6.34
CA GLY A 52 12.08 28.18 -6.27
C GLY A 52 12.75 28.21 -7.65
N ASN A 53 12.08 27.67 -8.67
CA ASN A 53 12.67 27.34 -9.96
C ASN A 53 11.97 28.05 -11.15
N ARG A 54 11.07 29.00 -10.87
CA ARG A 54 10.26 29.71 -11.89
C ARG A 54 11.11 30.52 -12.90
N HIS A 55 12.33 30.86 -12.52
CA HIS A 55 13.28 31.62 -13.34
C HIS A 55 14.03 30.75 -14.36
N LEU A 56 13.92 29.43 -14.27
CA LEU A 56 14.58 28.51 -15.18
C LEU A 56 13.81 28.41 -16.52
N PRO A 57 14.49 28.04 -17.63
CA PRO A 57 13.82 27.78 -18.89
C PRO A 57 12.81 26.63 -18.83
N GLU A 58 11.85 26.62 -19.75
CA GLU A 58 10.71 25.69 -19.77
C GLU A 58 11.12 24.20 -19.81
N ASP A 59 12.21 23.87 -20.50
CA ASP A 59 12.76 22.50 -20.57
C ASP A 59 13.18 22.01 -19.18
N LEU A 60 13.83 22.87 -18.39
CA LEU A 60 14.22 22.58 -17.02
C LEU A 60 13.02 22.53 -16.09
N GLN A 61 12.04 23.42 -16.24
CA GLN A 61 10.81 23.38 -15.44
C GLN A 61 10.07 22.05 -15.64
N SER A 62 9.98 21.57 -16.88
CA SER A 62 9.38 20.28 -17.22
C SER A 62 10.16 19.10 -16.62
N ALA A 63 11.49 19.16 -16.66
CA ALA A 63 12.35 18.17 -16.02
C ALA A 63 12.15 18.12 -14.50
N ILE A 64 12.12 19.27 -13.84
CA ILE A 64 11.87 19.40 -12.40
C ILE A 64 10.50 18.83 -12.04
N ALA A 65 9.45 19.15 -12.80
CA ALA A 65 8.11 18.62 -12.55
C ALA A 65 8.09 17.08 -12.60
N ARG A 66 8.79 16.48 -13.58
CA ARG A 66 8.94 15.02 -13.67
C ARG A 66 9.68 14.44 -12.46
N ILE A 67 10.79 15.05 -12.07
CA ILE A 67 11.60 14.63 -10.92
C ILE A 67 10.78 14.73 -9.61
N ALA A 68 10.12 15.87 -9.37
CA ALA A 68 9.30 16.11 -8.19
C ALA A 68 8.15 15.10 -8.06
N LYS A 69 7.49 14.76 -9.18
CA LYS A 69 6.48 13.71 -9.23
C LYS A 69 7.06 12.37 -8.80
N ARG A 70 8.23 12.00 -9.32
CA ARG A 70 8.90 10.72 -9.00
C ARG A 70 9.39 10.67 -7.55
N VAL A 71 9.91 11.77 -7.01
CA VAL A 71 10.29 11.90 -5.59
C VAL A 71 9.08 11.68 -4.67
N THR A 72 7.92 12.23 -5.05
CA THR A 72 6.68 12.05 -4.30
C THR A 72 6.17 10.60 -4.34
N GLU A 73 6.31 9.94 -5.49
CA GLU A 73 6.00 8.52 -5.65
C GLU A 73 6.92 7.65 -4.78
N ALA A 74 8.24 7.89 -4.83
CA ALA A 74 9.23 7.19 -4.00
C ALA A 74 8.91 7.31 -2.52
N TYR A 75 8.66 8.53 -2.04
CA TYR A 75 8.28 8.76 -0.65
C TYR A 75 6.99 8.02 -0.27
N SER A 76 5.98 8.03 -1.15
CA SER A 76 4.69 7.37 -0.90
C SER A 76 4.78 5.84 -0.80
N VAL A 77 5.78 5.24 -1.44
CA VAL A 77 6.07 3.81 -1.35
C VAL A 77 6.95 3.50 -0.14
N LEU A 78 8.05 4.22 0.05
CA LEU A 78 9.05 3.92 1.08
C LEU A 78 8.60 4.28 2.50
N ARG A 79 7.65 5.22 2.66
CA ARG A 79 7.10 5.58 3.99
C ARG A 79 6.16 4.52 4.58
N ASP A 80 5.59 3.66 3.74
CA ASP A 80 4.62 2.65 4.16
C ASP A 80 5.34 1.28 4.18
N PRO A 81 5.48 0.63 5.36
CA PRO A 81 6.20 -0.63 5.47
C PRO A 81 5.67 -1.73 4.53
N ARG A 82 4.36 -1.78 4.27
CA ARG A 82 3.75 -2.80 3.40
C ARG A 82 4.09 -2.54 1.95
N ARG A 83 4.01 -1.28 1.51
CA ARG A 83 4.34 -0.89 0.13
C ARG A 83 5.83 -1.01 -0.14
N ARG A 84 6.67 -0.64 0.83
CA ARG A 84 8.11 -0.83 0.79
C ARG A 84 8.49 -2.30 0.65
N ALA A 85 7.91 -3.18 1.47
CA ALA A 85 8.16 -4.61 1.34
C ALA A 85 7.76 -5.19 -0.04
N ALA A 86 6.65 -4.70 -0.62
CA ALA A 86 6.27 -5.09 -1.98
C ALA A 86 7.24 -4.55 -3.04
N TYR A 87 7.74 -3.34 -2.85
CA TYR A 87 8.79 -2.74 -3.68
C TYR A 87 10.10 -3.51 -3.63
N ASP A 88 10.57 -3.83 -2.44
CA ASP A 88 11.84 -4.53 -2.24
C ASP A 88 11.81 -5.93 -2.87
N ARG A 89 10.68 -6.64 -2.80
CA ARG A 89 10.50 -7.92 -3.51
C ARG A 89 10.64 -7.78 -5.03
N ARG A 90 9.94 -6.79 -5.63
CA ARG A 90 10.02 -6.54 -7.07
C ARG A 90 11.42 -6.14 -7.52
N LEU A 91 12.12 -5.36 -6.69
CA LEU A 91 13.50 -4.95 -6.95
C LEU A 91 14.43 -6.17 -6.95
N ALA A 92 14.28 -7.10 -6.00
CA ALA A 92 15.05 -8.34 -5.94
C ALA A 92 14.76 -9.30 -7.11
N GLU A 93 13.53 -9.31 -7.63
CA GLU A 93 13.12 -10.11 -8.79
C GLU A 93 13.60 -9.54 -10.13
N GLY A 94 14.21 -8.35 -10.16
CA GLY A 94 14.62 -7.67 -11.39
C GLY A 94 13.44 -7.21 -12.26
N SER A 95 12.20 -7.26 -11.73
CA SER A 95 10.94 -7.03 -12.47
C SER A 95 10.53 -5.55 -12.56
N GLY A 96 11.45 -4.64 -12.23
CA GLY A 96 11.37 -3.22 -12.60
C GLY A 96 11.67 -2.25 -11.45
N LEU A 97 12.39 -1.17 -11.78
CA LEU A 97 12.76 -0.05 -10.88
C LEU A 97 11.55 0.85 -10.52
N ARG A 98 10.38 0.59 -11.12
CA ARG A 98 9.17 1.41 -11.00
C ARG A 98 7.97 0.56 -10.60
N ILE A 99 7.33 0.91 -9.48
CA ILE A 99 5.92 0.56 -9.24
C ILE A 99 5.12 1.79 -9.59
N GLN A 100 4.39 1.77 -10.71
CA GLN A 100 3.42 2.84 -10.98
C GLN A 100 2.44 2.88 -9.81
N LEU A 101 2.24 4.05 -9.20
CA LEU A 101 1.33 4.27 -8.05
C LEU A 101 -0.05 3.60 -8.19
N ALA A 102 -0.54 3.39 -9.42
CA ALA A 102 -1.79 2.69 -9.73
C ALA A 102 -1.77 1.18 -9.39
N GLU A 103 -0.61 0.51 -9.45
CA GLU A 103 -0.45 -0.90 -9.08
C GLU A 103 -0.38 -1.06 -7.56
N ALA A 104 0.34 -0.17 -6.85
CA ALA A 104 0.46 -0.22 -5.39
C ALA A 104 -0.87 0.03 -4.67
N THR A 105 -1.70 0.95 -5.18
CA THR A 105 -3.05 1.18 -4.64
C THR A 105 -3.99 0.03 -4.99
N SER A 106 -3.85 -0.55 -6.17
CA SER A 106 -4.69 -1.65 -6.59
C SER A 106 -4.29 -2.98 -5.94
N GLU A 107 -3.07 -3.22 -5.50
CA GLU A 107 -2.75 -4.43 -4.70
C GLU A 107 -3.19 -4.31 -3.24
N ALA A 108 -2.98 -3.16 -2.59
CA ALA A 108 -3.47 -2.92 -1.23
C ALA A 108 -5.01 -2.96 -1.18
N GLY A 109 -5.68 -2.31 -2.13
CA GLY A 109 -7.13 -2.34 -2.30
C GLY A 109 -7.65 -3.70 -2.75
N ARG A 110 -6.99 -4.40 -3.68
CA ARG A 110 -7.39 -5.77 -4.08
C ARG A 110 -7.23 -6.75 -2.93
N SER A 111 -6.21 -6.65 -2.10
CA SER A 111 -6.04 -7.57 -0.95
C SER A 111 -7.12 -7.37 0.11
N GLU A 112 -7.42 -6.13 0.49
CA GLU A 112 -8.51 -5.83 1.45
C GLU A 112 -9.90 -6.13 0.88
N THR A 113 -10.14 -5.82 -0.40
CA THR A 113 -11.42 -6.12 -1.07
C THR A 113 -11.59 -7.62 -1.30
N LYS A 114 -10.53 -8.36 -1.67
CA LYS A 114 -10.57 -9.83 -1.77
C LYS A 114 -10.87 -10.46 -0.42
N GLN A 115 -10.36 -9.90 0.67
CA GLN A 115 -10.62 -10.40 2.03
C GLN A 115 -12.07 -10.13 2.47
N ARG A 116 -12.64 -8.95 2.18
CA ARG A 116 -14.04 -8.60 2.50
C ARG A 116 -15.09 -9.23 1.58
N GLY A 117 -14.68 -9.93 0.53
CA GLY A 117 -15.55 -10.60 -0.44
C GLY A 117 -15.33 -10.11 -1.87
N ARG A 118 -15.22 -11.03 -2.83
CA ARG A 118 -15.11 -10.75 -4.26
C ARG A 118 -16.46 -10.42 -4.90
N THR A 119 -17.55 -10.97 -4.37
CA THR A 119 -18.92 -10.85 -4.90
C THR A 119 -19.75 -9.85 -4.11
N PRO A 120 -20.73 -9.15 -4.72
CA PRO A 120 -21.65 -8.28 -3.99
C PRO A 120 -22.37 -8.99 -2.84
N GLN A 121 -22.83 -10.22 -3.08
CA GLN A 121 -23.54 -11.04 -2.10
C GLN A 121 -22.61 -11.45 -0.95
N GLY A 122 -21.41 -11.96 -1.25
CA GLY A 122 -20.42 -12.33 -0.23
C GLY A 122 -20.05 -11.16 0.68
N ARG A 123 -19.84 -9.96 0.11
CA ARG A 123 -19.60 -8.72 0.88
C ARG A 123 -20.77 -8.36 1.79
N GLN A 124 -21.99 -8.43 1.26
CA GLN A 124 -23.20 -8.09 2.00
C GLN A 124 -23.40 -9.00 3.21
N TYR A 125 -23.28 -10.31 3.02
CA TYR A 125 -23.43 -11.28 4.11
C TYR A 125 -22.27 -11.21 5.11
N PHE A 126 -21.05 -10.96 4.65
CA PHE A 126 -19.91 -10.72 5.56
C PHE A 126 -20.13 -9.48 6.42
N ALA A 127 -20.56 -8.35 5.83
CA ALA A 127 -20.86 -7.13 6.57
C ALA A 127 -21.98 -7.34 7.61
N ARG A 128 -23.02 -8.10 7.26
CA ARG A 128 -24.08 -8.50 8.21
C ARG A 128 -23.52 -9.34 9.35
N ALA A 129 -22.66 -10.32 9.05
CA ALA A 129 -22.02 -11.12 10.07
C ALA A 129 -21.17 -10.26 11.02
N GLU A 130 -20.41 -9.29 10.50
CA GLU A 130 -19.63 -8.37 11.33
C GLU A 130 -20.52 -7.51 12.23
N ALA A 131 -21.65 -7.02 11.72
CA ALA A 131 -22.61 -6.27 12.51
C ALA A 131 -23.25 -7.13 13.62
N ASP A 132 -23.55 -8.40 13.34
CA ASP A 132 -24.08 -9.32 14.35
C ASP A 132 -23.04 -9.66 15.43
N LEU A 133 -21.76 -9.78 15.06
CA LEU A 133 -20.65 -9.94 16.02
C LEU A 133 -20.51 -8.72 16.94
N GLN A 134 -20.65 -7.51 16.40
CA GLN A 134 -20.63 -6.28 17.19
C GLN A 134 -21.78 -6.24 18.19
N ARG A 135 -22.94 -6.81 17.84
CA ARG A 135 -24.09 -6.96 18.74
C ARG A 135 -23.98 -8.17 19.67
N GLY A 136 -22.93 -8.98 19.56
CA GLY A 136 -22.72 -10.19 20.35
C GLY A 136 -23.53 -11.42 19.88
N ASP A 137 -24.31 -11.31 18.81
CA ASP A 137 -25.08 -12.43 18.24
C ASP A 137 -24.20 -13.30 17.35
N ARG A 138 -23.44 -14.19 18.00
CA ARG A 138 -22.56 -15.14 17.32
C ARG A 138 -23.29 -16.14 16.44
N THR A 139 -24.53 -16.47 16.77
CA THR A 139 -25.32 -17.45 16.03
C THR A 139 -25.78 -16.85 14.69
N ALA A 140 -26.27 -15.61 14.70
CA ALA A 140 -26.59 -14.89 13.47
C ALA A 140 -25.34 -14.62 12.63
N ALA A 141 -24.23 -14.24 13.27
CA ALA A 141 -22.96 -14.06 12.58
C ALA A 141 -22.47 -15.34 11.88
N ALA A 142 -22.56 -16.50 12.54
CA ALA A 142 -22.16 -17.78 11.95
C ALA A 142 -23.03 -18.16 10.74
N ARG A 143 -24.35 -17.94 10.82
CA ARG A 143 -25.26 -18.16 9.67
C ARG A 143 -24.92 -17.24 8.50
N ASN A 144 -24.69 -15.96 8.77
CA ASN A 144 -24.34 -15.00 7.73
C ASN A 144 -22.98 -15.32 7.07
N LEU A 145 -21.97 -15.75 7.84
CA LEU A 145 -20.70 -16.24 7.29
C LEU A 145 -20.85 -17.52 6.47
N GLN A 146 -21.71 -18.45 6.89
CA GLN A 146 -21.99 -19.66 6.14
C GLN A 146 -22.66 -19.34 4.79
N THR A 147 -23.62 -18.41 4.78
CA THR A 147 -24.22 -17.90 3.54
C THR A 147 -23.21 -17.18 2.67
N ALA A 148 -22.30 -16.39 3.24
CA ALA A 148 -21.22 -15.74 2.50
C ALA A 148 -20.29 -16.75 1.82
N LEU A 149 -19.99 -17.89 2.47
CA LEU A 149 -19.22 -19.00 1.91
C LEU A 149 -19.94 -19.75 0.79
N THR A 150 -21.28 -19.74 0.74
CA THR A 150 -22.02 -20.31 -0.40
C THR A 150 -21.71 -19.56 -1.69
N PHE A 151 -21.57 -18.22 -1.61
CA PHE A 151 -21.21 -17.38 -2.75
C PHE A 151 -19.70 -17.35 -3.01
N GLU A 152 -18.89 -17.50 -1.96
CA GLU A 152 -17.43 -17.46 -2.05
C GLU A 152 -16.79 -18.60 -1.26
N PRO A 153 -16.84 -19.84 -1.78
CA PRO A 153 -16.33 -20.99 -1.05
C PRO A 153 -14.86 -20.84 -0.71
N ASP A 154 -14.05 -20.28 -1.62
CA ASP A 154 -12.59 -20.16 -1.49
C ASP A 154 -12.13 -18.93 -0.68
N ASN A 155 -13.05 -18.22 -0.01
CA ASN A 155 -12.68 -17.08 0.82
C ASN A 155 -12.13 -17.55 2.17
N ALA A 156 -10.80 -17.54 2.30
CA ALA A 156 -10.08 -17.95 3.50
C ALA A 156 -10.49 -17.15 4.76
N LEU A 157 -10.81 -15.86 4.62
CA LEU A 157 -11.25 -15.04 5.75
C LEU A 157 -12.59 -15.54 6.30
N PHE A 158 -13.55 -15.82 5.41
CA PHE A 158 -14.88 -16.27 5.82
C PHE A 158 -14.81 -17.63 6.53
N ARG A 159 -13.98 -18.56 6.02
CA ARG A 159 -13.72 -19.87 6.65
C ARG A 159 -13.11 -19.70 8.05
N THR A 160 -12.10 -18.83 8.17
CA THR A 160 -11.42 -18.57 9.44
C THR A 160 -12.38 -17.99 10.48
N LYS A 161 -13.13 -16.92 10.14
CA LYS A 161 -14.11 -16.31 11.04
C LYS A 161 -15.21 -17.29 11.46
N LEU A 162 -15.70 -18.12 10.54
CA LEU A 162 -16.69 -19.14 10.87
C LEU A 162 -16.11 -20.20 11.82
N GLY A 163 -14.86 -20.60 11.60
CA GLY A 163 -14.11 -21.50 12.48
C GLY A 163 -13.93 -20.93 13.88
N GLU A 164 -13.59 -19.65 14.02
CA GLU A 164 -13.46 -18.98 15.33
C GLU A 164 -14.79 -18.97 16.11
N LEU A 165 -15.91 -18.76 15.41
CA LEU A 165 -17.23 -18.77 16.03
C LEU A 165 -17.66 -20.17 16.47
N ARG A 166 -17.34 -21.20 15.67
CA ARG A 166 -17.64 -22.61 15.99
C ARG A 166 -16.64 -23.22 16.98
N GLY A 167 -15.41 -22.74 17.02
CA GLY A 167 -14.34 -23.24 17.90
C GLY A 167 -14.45 -22.74 19.34
N ARG A 168 -15.11 -21.60 19.57
CA ARG A 168 -15.41 -21.09 20.93
C ARG A 168 -16.61 -21.77 21.59
N THR A 169 -17.39 -22.56 20.86
CA THR A 169 -18.42 -23.42 21.45
C THR A 169 -17.80 -24.75 21.87
N ARG A 170 -17.11 -24.78 23.01
CA ARG A 170 -16.95 -26.04 23.75
C ARG A 170 -18.33 -26.43 24.30
N PRO A 171 -18.79 -27.68 24.09
CA PRO A 171 -20.06 -28.14 24.61
C PRO A 171 -19.92 -28.42 26.11
N GLY A 172 -20.65 -27.66 26.93
CA GLY A 172 -20.98 -28.09 28.28
C GLY A 172 -22.15 -29.06 28.21
N GLY A 173 -21.87 -30.34 28.47
CA GLY A 173 -22.86 -31.41 28.73
C GLY A 173 -23.02 -32.43 27.59
N PRO A 174 -23.39 -33.71 27.88
CA PRO A 174 -24.23 -34.14 29.01
C PRO A 174 -23.79 -35.43 29.75
N GLY A 175 -24.39 -35.72 30.92
CA GLY A 175 -24.35 -37.04 31.55
C GLY A 175 -24.86 -37.10 32.98
N ARG A 176 -26.16 -37.40 33.14
CA ARG A 176 -26.79 -37.87 34.39
C ARG A 176 -26.19 -39.22 34.82
N VAL A 177 -25.95 -39.40 36.12
CA VAL A 177 -26.67 -40.33 37.02
C VAL A 177 -26.63 -39.77 38.43
#